data_AF-A0A2R4N1W7-F1
#
_entry.id   AF-A0A2R4N1W7-F1
#
_cell.length_a   1.000
_cell.length_b   1.000
_cell.length_c   1.000
_cell.angle_alpha   90.00
_cell.angle_beta   90.00
_cell.angle_gamma   90.00
#
_symmetry.space_group_name_H-M   'P 1'
#
loop_
_entity.id
_entity.type
_entity.pdbx_description
1 polymer ?
#
loop_
_entity_poly.entity_id
_entity_poly.type
_entity_poly.pdbx_seq_one_letter_code
_entity_poly.pdbx_strand_id
1 'polypeptide(L)'
;MSMHDSFQFIGRRIDDQFRRVALEEAGRKMASGTTIKDMKQRVIQRLLDQGQTAFVDKLGRKWRLDSYAEMVARTTTREAASAATINTCREAGLDLVKITTHYPTCEKCAPLQGKVFSISGEDKRYPKLMDEYRPPIHPNCRHSLHPYVRELDPEADKVQKYSNTSLTKDPRSEEEKQAYKEMRDAVTIATNRKRAREVLLSENAPLEEKMEAYKKLKKTYEDTGKKPVGFDAQVIKHYQLNEDKYNAIIISDTVINDGPQWKSGKDIEHLNKRKKRGHIPENWTLDDYNRKIQELCSKADNEVYLYHKEGFKQKYYVFGDKEWIAIIGQNKVIDTAFKVDRMNYEEYIKKNGMNFLGTVKELRPNGQ
;
A
#
# COMPACT_ATOMS: atom_id res chain seq x y z
N MET A 1 10.06 -29.12 -18.79
CA MET A 1 8.94 -28.23 -18.40
C MET A 1 9.56 -26.88 -18.07
N SER A 2 9.26 -25.81 -18.82
CA SER A 2 9.96 -24.54 -18.61
C SER A 2 9.56 -23.92 -17.26
N MET A 3 10.44 -23.08 -16.70
CA MET A 3 10.18 -22.34 -15.47
C MET A 3 8.92 -21.45 -15.62
N HIS A 4 8.63 -20.97 -16.82
CA HIS A 4 7.44 -20.19 -17.16
C HIS A 4 6.13 -21.01 -17.07
N ASP A 5 6.15 -22.26 -17.56
CA ASP A 5 5.00 -23.17 -17.50
C ASP A 5 4.69 -23.58 -16.04
N SER A 6 5.74 -23.70 -15.23
CA SER A 6 5.64 -24.04 -13.82
C SER A 6 4.97 -22.92 -13.01
N PHE A 7 5.33 -21.65 -13.26
CA PHE A 7 4.69 -20.51 -12.60
C PHE A 7 3.24 -20.30 -13.03
N GLN A 8 2.90 -20.52 -14.31
CA GLN A 8 1.51 -20.44 -14.77
C GLN A 8 0.63 -21.55 -14.19
N PHE A 9 1.15 -22.78 -14.09
CA PHE A 9 0.44 -23.91 -13.49
C PHE A 9 0.21 -23.71 -11.98
N ILE A 10 1.21 -23.21 -11.27
CA ILE A 10 1.11 -22.87 -9.85
C ILE A 10 0.10 -21.74 -9.62
N GLY A 11 0.15 -20.67 -10.43
CA GLY A 11 -0.79 -19.56 -10.37
C GLY A 11 -2.24 -19.99 -10.61
N ARG A 12 -2.49 -20.90 -11.56
CA ARG A 12 -3.82 -21.47 -11.82
C ARG A 12 -4.34 -22.31 -10.65
N ARG A 13 -3.50 -23.19 -10.08
CA ARG A 13 -3.86 -23.99 -8.90
C ARG A 13 -4.15 -23.13 -7.68
N ILE A 14 -3.39 -22.05 -7.48
CA ILE A 14 -3.61 -21.08 -6.40
C ILE A 14 -4.94 -20.36 -6.64
N ASP A 15 -5.21 -19.82 -7.84
CA ASP A 15 -6.50 -19.21 -8.19
C ASP A 15 -7.68 -20.17 -7.92
N ASP A 16 -7.54 -21.45 -8.28
CA ASP A 16 -8.56 -22.48 -8.07
C ASP A 16 -8.79 -22.78 -6.58
N GLN A 17 -7.73 -22.84 -5.76
CA GLN A 17 -7.85 -23.07 -4.32
C GLN A 17 -8.56 -21.92 -3.62
N PHE A 18 -8.14 -20.68 -3.89
CA PHE A 18 -8.72 -19.48 -3.31
C PHE A 18 -10.20 -19.34 -3.71
N ARG A 19 -10.52 -19.59 -4.99
CA ARG A 19 -11.91 -19.61 -5.47
C ARG A 19 -12.74 -20.70 -4.82
N ARG A 20 -12.20 -21.91 -4.67
CA ARG A 20 -12.89 -23.03 -4.02
C ARG A 20 -13.24 -22.72 -2.56
N VAL A 21 -12.28 -22.24 -1.77
CA VAL A 21 -12.51 -21.85 -0.37
C VAL A 21 -13.60 -20.77 -0.30
N ALA A 22 -13.55 -19.77 -1.18
CA ALA A 22 -14.57 -18.73 -1.21
C ALA A 22 -15.98 -19.25 -1.54
N LEU A 23 -16.11 -20.17 -2.51
CA LEU A 23 -17.41 -20.77 -2.87
C LEU A 23 -17.98 -21.63 -1.74
N GLU A 24 -17.15 -22.46 -1.12
CA GLU A 24 -17.57 -23.29 0.02
C GLU A 24 -18.03 -22.44 1.20
N GLU A 25 -17.28 -21.38 1.55
CA GLU A 25 -17.66 -20.48 2.63
C GLU A 25 -18.88 -19.62 2.30
N ALA A 26 -19.11 -19.30 1.02
CA ALA A 26 -20.31 -18.62 0.58
C ALA A 26 -21.54 -19.53 0.74
N GLY A 27 -21.43 -20.80 0.33
CA GLY A 27 -22.47 -21.80 0.55
C GLY A 27 -22.80 -21.98 2.03
N ARG A 28 -21.78 -22.12 2.90
CA ARG A 28 -21.96 -22.17 4.36
C ARG A 28 -22.65 -20.93 4.89
N LYS A 29 -22.23 -19.74 4.47
CA LYS A 29 -22.84 -18.47 4.88
C LYS A 29 -24.33 -18.43 4.54
N MET A 30 -24.71 -18.86 3.34
CA MET A 30 -26.09 -18.89 2.89
C MET A 30 -26.92 -19.88 3.70
N ALA A 31 -26.39 -21.09 3.96
CA ALA A 31 -27.07 -22.11 4.74
C ALA A 31 -27.23 -21.74 6.23
N SER A 32 -26.24 -21.06 6.81
CA SER A 32 -26.19 -20.77 8.25
C SER A 32 -26.67 -19.37 8.62
N GLY A 33 -27.03 -18.51 7.66
CA GLY A 33 -27.43 -17.12 7.90
C GLY A 33 -26.34 -16.22 8.49
N THR A 34 -25.06 -16.62 8.40
CA THR A 34 -23.96 -15.84 8.99
C THR A 34 -23.62 -14.58 8.17
N THR A 35 -22.84 -13.67 8.78
CA THR A 35 -22.52 -12.39 8.15
C THR A 35 -21.37 -12.52 7.15
N ILE A 36 -21.22 -11.51 6.27
CA ILE A 36 -20.05 -11.41 5.37
C ILE A 36 -18.76 -11.28 6.18
N LYS A 37 -18.81 -10.63 7.36
CA LYS A 37 -17.67 -10.49 8.26
C LYS A 37 -17.21 -11.85 8.77
N ASP A 38 -18.14 -12.72 9.15
CA ASP A 38 -17.82 -14.08 9.62
C ASP A 38 -17.25 -14.93 8.49
N MET A 39 -17.85 -14.84 7.29
CA MET A 39 -17.34 -15.50 6.10
C MET A 39 -15.90 -15.05 5.79
N LYS A 40 -15.62 -13.75 5.83
CA LYS A 40 -14.26 -13.23 5.64
C LYS A 40 -13.27 -13.85 6.61
N GLN A 41 -13.59 -13.88 7.90
CA GLN A 41 -12.68 -14.45 8.91
C GLN A 41 -12.41 -15.92 8.65
N ARG A 42 -13.44 -16.69 8.27
CA ARG A 42 -13.27 -18.10 7.90
C ARG A 42 -12.42 -18.29 6.65
N VAL A 43 -12.62 -17.47 5.61
CA VAL A 43 -11.78 -17.48 4.40
C VAL A 43 -10.32 -17.20 4.76
N ILE A 44 -10.04 -16.19 5.59
CA ILE A 44 -8.68 -15.88 6.05
C ILE A 44 -8.10 -17.09 6.79
N GLN A 45 -8.81 -17.61 7.79
CA GLN A 45 -8.32 -18.73 8.60
C GLN A 45 -8.01 -19.95 7.73
N ARG A 46 -8.94 -20.36 6.86
CA ARG A 46 -8.76 -21.52 5.99
C ARG A 46 -7.59 -21.38 5.02
N LEU A 47 -7.36 -20.17 4.50
CA LEU A 47 -6.22 -19.90 3.62
C LEU A 47 -4.90 -19.97 4.42
N LEU A 48 -4.87 -19.42 5.64
CA LEU A 48 -3.70 -19.52 6.52
C LEU A 48 -3.41 -20.98 6.92
N ASP A 49 -4.43 -21.75 7.27
CA ASP A 49 -4.30 -23.18 7.62
C ASP A 49 -3.74 -24.02 6.45
N GLN A 50 -3.94 -23.54 5.21
CA GLN A 50 -3.41 -24.12 3.98
C GLN A 50 -2.03 -23.55 3.58
N GLY A 51 -1.40 -22.77 4.46
CA GLY A 51 -0.09 -22.16 4.23
C GLY A 51 -0.10 -20.96 3.26
N GLN A 52 -1.27 -20.44 2.92
CA GLN A 52 -1.40 -19.30 2.01
C GLN A 52 -1.34 -17.97 2.78
N THR A 53 -0.25 -17.24 2.60
CA THR A 53 0.01 -15.98 3.32
C THR A 53 -0.22 -14.72 2.47
N ALA A 54 -0.27 -14.86 1.15
CA ALA A 54 -0.54 -13.77 0.21
C ALA A 54 -1.32 -14.28 -1.01
N PHE A 55 -2.11 -13.39 -1.61
CA PHE A 55 -2.74 -13.63 -2.90
C PHE A 55 -2.02 -12.81 -3.97
N VAL A 56 -1.66 -13.42 -5.09
CA VAL A 56 -1.08 -12.72 -6.24
C VAL A 56 -2.05 -12.84 -7.38
N ASP A 57 -2.51 -11.71 -7.92
CA ASP A 57 -3.45 -11.75 -9.04
C ASP A 57 -2.76 -11.98 -10.38
N LYS A 58 -3.57 -12.16 -11.43
CA LYS A 58 -3.11 -12.39 -12.81
C LYS A 58 -2.20 -11.29 -13.38
N LEU A 59 -2.23 -10.08 -12.81
CA LEU A 59 -1.38 -8.95 -13.20
C LEU A 59 -0.10 -8.87 -12.35
N GLY A 60 0.16 -9.87 -11.50
CA GLY A 60 1.32 -9.90 -10.61
C GLY A 60 1.20 -9.01 -9.38
N ARG A 61 0.02 -8.42 -9.11
CA ARG A 61 -0.16 -7.56 -7.94
C ARG A 61 -0.30 -8.43 -6.70
N LYS A 62 0.47 -8.10 -5.66
CA LYS A 62 0.39 -8.76 -4.34
C LYS A 62 -0.72 -8.13 -3.51
N TRP A 63 -1.65 -8.96 -3.07
CA TRP A 63 -2.76 -8.58 -2.20
C TRP A 63 -2.48 -9.06 -0.79
N ARG A 64 -2.80 -8.22 0.20
CA ARG A 64 -2.96 -8.68 1.57
C ARG A 64 -4.13 -9.65 1.64
N LEU A 65 -3.96 -10.74 2.37
CA LEU A 65 -4.97 -11.78 2.51
C LEU A 65 -6.30 -11.22 3.04
N ASP A 66 -6.26 -10.27 3.97
CA ASP A 66 -7.45 -9.61 4.52
C ASP A 66 -8.25 -8.82 3.47
N SER A 67 -7.53 -8.15 2.56
CA SER A 67 -8.11 -7.34 1.48
C SER A 67 -8.71 -8.23 0.39
N TYR A 68 -8.03 -9.33 0.07
CA TYR A 68 -8.55 -10.36 -0.83
C TYR A 68 -9.80 -11.02 -0.26
N ALA A 69 -9.74 -11.50 0.98
CA ALA A 69 -10.83 -12.22 1.64
C ALA A 69 -12.09 -11.35 1.78
N GLU A 70 -11.93 -10.05 2.06
CA GLU A 70 -13.05 -9.10 2.08
C GLU A 70 -13.72 -8.98 0.69
N MET A 71 -12.90 -8.84 -0.36
CA MET A 71 -13.40 -8.69 -1.74
C MET A 71 -14.13 -9.95 -2.20
N VAL A 72 -13.52 -11.12 -1.99
CA VAL A 72 -14.08 -12.39 -2.46
C VAL A 72 -15.34 -12.74 -1.68
N ALA A 73 -15.36 -12.53 -0.34
CA ALA A 73 -16.53 -12.80 0.47
C ALA A 73 -17.75 -11.99 0.02
N ARG A 74 -17.57 -10.69 -0.26
CA ARG A 74 -18.63 -9.84 -0.79
C ARG A 74 -19.10 -10.29 -2.18
N THR A 75 -18.15 -10.51 -3.08
CA THR A 75 -18.44 -10.78 -4.49
C THR A 75 -19.15 -12.13 -4.63
N THR A 76 -18.59 -13.20 -4.06
CA THR A 76 -19.19 -14.54 -4.14
C THR A 76 -20.52 -14.64 -3.40
N THR A 77 -20.67 -13.98 -2.24
CA THR A 77 -21.98 -13.90 -1.57
C THR A 77 -23.02 -13.24 -2.49
N ARG A 78 -22.64 -12.17 -3.20
CA ARG A 78 -23.58 -11.48 -4.08
C ARG A 78 -23.95 -12.32 -5.29
N GLU A 79 -22.99 -13.03 -5.86
CA GLU A 79 -23.19 -13.92 -7.01
C GLU A 79 -24.19 -15.03 -6.64
N ALA A 80 -23.97 -15.68 -5.50
CA ALA A 80 -24.89 -16.70 -4.97
C ALA A 80 -26.29 -16.13 -4.71
N ALA A 81 -26.39 -14.93 -4.11
CA ALA A 81 -27.67 -14.29 -3.84
C ALA A 81 -28.44 -13.97 -5.13
N SER A 82 -27.76 -13.46 -6.16
CA SER A 82 -28.40 -13.20 -7.46
C SER A 82 -28.89 -14.47 -8.14
N ALA A 83 -28.09 -15.54 -8.10
CA ALA A 83 -28.50 -16.84 -8.63
C ALA A 83 -29.72 -17.39 -7.88
N ALA A 84 -29.74 -17.27 -6.55
CA ALA A 84 -30.88 -17.66 -5.73
C ALA A 84 -32.14 -16.86 -6.09
N THR A 85 -32.06 -15.52 -6.17
CA THR A 85 -33.20 -14.68 -6.57
C THR A 85 -33.75 -15.10 -7.94
N ILE A 86 -32.89 -15.33 -8.93
CA ILE A 86 -33.31 -15.73 -10.28
C ILE A 86 -34.02 -17.09 -10.25
N ASN A 87 -33.49 -18.07 -9.52
CA ASN A 87 -34.12 -19.38 -9.41
C ASN A 87 -35.46 -19.31 -8.69
N THR A 88 -35.56 -18.57 -7.58
CA THR A 88 -36.81 -18.33 -6.87
C THR A 88 -37.85 -17.64 -7.75
N CYS A 89 -37.45 -16.64 -8.55
CA CYS A 89 -38.36 -16.02 -9.51
C CYS A 89 -38.89 -17.03 -10.53
N ARG A 90 -38.01 -17.86 -11.12
CA ARG A 90 -38.41 -18.89 -12.09
C ARG A 90 -39.36 -19.91 -11.50
N GLU A 91 -39.09 -20.40 -10.29
CA GLU A 91 -39.96 -21.34 -9.56
C GLU A 91 -41.33 -20.72 -9.27
N ALA A 92 -41.38 -19.43 -8.98
CA ALA A 92 -42.60 -18.69 -8.73
C ALA A 92 -43.32 -18.21 -10.02
N GLY A 93 -42.82 -18.54 -11.21
CA GLY A 93 -43.37 -18.06 -12.48
C GLY A 93 -43.19 -16.55 -12.72
N LEU A 94 -42.27 -15.89 -12.00
CA LEU A 94 -41.92 -14.49 -12.17
C LEU A 94 -40.76 -14.33 -13.15
N ASP A 95 -40.92 -13.45 -14.15
CA ASP A 95 -39.88 -13.21 -15.16
C ASP A 95 -39.11 -11.90 -14.94
N LEU A 96 -39.56 -11.01 -14.04
CA LEU A 96 -38.96 -9.68 -13.89
C LEU A 96 -38.15 -9.55 -12.60
N VAL A 97 -36.98 -8.93 -12.73
CA VAL A 97 -36.13 -8.55 -11.60
C VAL A 97 -35.65 -7.11 -11.73
N LYS A 98 -35.56 -6.41 -10.59
CA LYS A 98 -35.05 -5.04 -10.50
C LYS A 98 -33.68 -5.02 -9.83
N ILE A 99 -32.75 -4.24 -10.40
CA ILE A 99 -31.47 -3.95 -9.75
C ILE A 99 -31.67 -2.82 -8.74
N THR A 100 -31.17 -2.98 -7.52
CA THR A 100 -31.25 -1.94 -6.47
C THR A 100 -30.56 -0.64 -6.89
N THR A 101 -30.91 0.48 -6.25
CA THR A 101 -30.25 1.78 -6.48
C THR A 101 -29.38 2.14 -5.28
N HIS A 102 -28.21 2.74 -5.51
CA HIS A 102 -27.29 3.21 -4.48
C HIS A 102 -26.72 4.59 -4.85
N TYR A 103 -26.52 5.43 -3.84
CA TYR A 103 -25.84 6.72 -4.00
C TYR A 103 -24.66 6.86 -3.03
N PRO A 104 -23.49 7.34 -3.47
CA PRO A 104 -23.08 7.48 -4.87
C PRO A 104 -22.69 6.11 -5.46
N THR A 105 -22.90 5.91 -6.77
CA THR A 105 -22.53 4.65 -7.44
C THR A 105 -21.33 4.78 -8.40
N CYS A 106 -20.78 3.64 -8.82
CA CYS A 106 -19.67 3.59 -9.78
C CYS A 106 -20.16 3.67 -11.24
N GLU A 107 -19.27 4.05 -12.14
CA GLU A 107 -19.55 4.18 -13.58
C GLU A 107 -20.12 2.91 -14.23
N LYS A 108 -19.74 1.73 -13.72
CA LYS A 108 -20.15 0.44 -14.28
C LYS A 108 -21.56 0.05 -13.87
N CYS A 109 -21.98 0.44 -12.66
CA CYS A 109 -23.30 0.10 -12.15
C CYS A 109 -24.34 1.17 -12.45
N ALA A 110 -23.91 2.43 -12.61
CA ALA A 110 -24.83 3.54 -12.83
C ALA A 110 -25.79 3.36 -14.01
N PRO A 111 -25.36 2.83 -15.17
CA PRO A 111 -26.27 2.58 -16.27
C PRO A 111 -27.27 1.46 -16.00
N LEU A 112 -27.08 0.62 -14.98
CA LEU A 112 -27.88 -0.59 -14.75
C LEU A 112 -28.80 -0.48 -13.53
N GLN A 113 -28.41 0.30 -12.52
CA GLN A 113 -29.16 0.42 -11.27
C GLN A 113 -30.58 0.98 -11.49
N GLY A 114 -31.54 0.52 -10.70
CA GLY A 114 -32.94 0.94 -10.77
C GLY A 114 -33.72 0.40 -11.97
N LYS A 115 -33.07 -0.24 -12.95
CA LYS A 115 -33.71 -0.86 -14.11
C LYS A 115 -34.28 -2.25 -13.78
N VAL A 116 -35.33 -2.60 -14.50
CA VAL A 116 -35.98 -3.91 -14.49
C VAL A 116 -35.55 -4.68 -15.73
N PHE A 117 -35.28 -5.97 -15.56
CA PHE A 117 -34.88 -6.89 -16.62
C PHE A 117 -35.80 -8.11 -16.65
N SER A 118 -36.03 -8.64 -17.85
CA SER A 118 -36.63 -9.95 -18.08
C SER A 118 -35.58 -11.04 -17.95
N ILE A 119 -35.81 -12.03 -17.09
CA ILE A 119 -34.90 -13.15 -16.82
C ILE A 119 -34.77 -14.04 -18.07
N SER A 120 -35.90 -14.42 -18.66
CA SER A 120 -35.95 -15.28 -19.86
C SER A 120 -35.64 -14.48 -21.15
N GLY A 121 -36.05 -13.21 -21.18
CA GLY A 121 -36.13 -12.38 -22.38
C GLY A 121 -37.47 -12.50 -23.13
N GLU A 122 -38.47 -13.18 -22.56
CA GLU A 122 -39.80 -13.32 -23.15
C GLU A 122 -40.63 -12.04 -23.00
N ASP A 123 -40.57 -11.38 -21.84
CA ASP A 123 -41.24 -10.09 -21.64
C ASP A 123 -40.51 -8.97 -22.38
N LYS A 124 -41.00 -8.65 -23.59
CA LYS A 124 -40.43 -7.62 -24.48
C LYS A 124 -40.59 -6.19 -23.97
N ARG A 125 -41.32 -5.97 -22.86
CA ARG A 125 -41.39 -4.65 -22.22
C ARG A 125 -40.06 -4.27 -21.58
N TYR A 126 -39.21 -5.23 -21.26
CA TYR A 126 -37.96 -5.03 -20.53
C TYR A 126 -36.76 -5.66 -21.27
N PRO A 127 -35.55 -5.11 -21.11
CA PRO A 127 -34.33 -5.73 -21.64
C PRO A 127 -34.08 -7.09 -20.99
N LYS A 128 -33.45 -8.00 -21.75
CA LYS A 128 -33.04 -9.31 -21.23
C LYS A 128 -31.92 -9.16 -20.20
N LEU A 129 -32.00 -9.90 -19.09
CA LEU A 129 -30.94 -10.00 -18.10
C LEU A 129 -29.78 -10.86 -18.64
N MET A 130 -28.82 -10.20 -19.28
CA MET A 130 -27.55 -10.84 -19.64
C MET A 130 -26.68 -11.04 -18.39
N ASP A 131 -25.80 -12.04 -18.42
CA ASP A 131 -24.91 -12.36 -17.30
C ASP A 131 -24.01 -11.17 -16.90
N GLU A 132 -23.59 -10.35 -17.86
CA GLU A 132 -22.82 -9.12 -17.62
C GLU A 132 -23.58 -8.04 -16.83
N TYR A 133 -24.91 -8.07 -16.84
CA TYR A 133 -25.75 -7.15 -16.08
C TYR A 133 -26.18 -7.73 -14.73
N ARG A 134 -25.90 -9.02 -14.48
CA ARG A 134 -26.24 -9.70 -13.23
C ARG A 134 -25.32 -9.23 -12.10
N PRO A 135 -25.85 -8.65 -11.00
CA PRO A 135 -25.05 -8.38 -9.82
C PRO A 135 -24.37 -9.67 -9.28
N PRO A 136 -23.12 -9.61 -8.82
CA PRO A 136 -22.25 -8.44 -8.80
C PRO A 136 -21.69 -8.11 -10.19
N ILE A 137 -21.91 -6.87 -10.65
CA ILE A 137 -21.41 -6.38 -11.95
C ILE A 137 -19.86 -6.25 -11.94
N HIS A 138 -19.27 -6.08 -10.76
CA HIS A 138 -17.83 -5.97 -10.56
C HIS A 138 -17.43 -6.42 -9.13
N PRO A 139 -16.13 -6.63 -8.83
CA PRO A 139 -15.68 -6.93 -7.48
C PRO A 139 -16.14 -5.88 -6.47
N ASN A 140 -16.59 -6.32 -5.28
CA ASN A 140 -17.19 -5.46 -4.23
C ASN A 140 -18.48 -4.72 -4.64
N CYS A 141 -19.18 -5.14 -5.71
CA CYS A 141 -20.47 -4.55 -6.08
C CYS A 141 -21.50 -4.68 -4.93
N ARG A 142 -22.21 -3.58 -4.65
CA ARG A 142 -23.21 -3.50 -3.58
C ARG A 142 -24.64 -3.80 -4.05
N HIS A 143 -24.87 -3.83 -5.36
CA HIS A 143 -26.18 -4.02 -5.96
C HIS A 143 -26.73 -5.43 -5.72
N SER A 144 -28.05 -5.54 -5.64
CA SER A 144 -28.79 -6.81 -5.51
C SER A 144 -29.82 -6.93 -6.62
N LEU A 145 -30.24 -8.17 -6.90
CA LEU A 145 -31.48 -8.43 -7.63
C LEU A 145 -32.64 -8.59 -6.64
N HIS A 146 -33.75 -7.94 -6.94
CA HIS A 146 -35.03 -8.12 -6.25
C HIS A 146 -36.08 -8.60 -7.26
N PRO A 147 -36.96 -9.55 -6.91
CA PRO A 147 -38.13 -9.86 -7.72
C PRO A 147 -38.94 -8.58 -7.97
N TYR A 148 -39.48 -8.45 -9.18
CA TYR A 148 -40.30 -7.31 -9.56
C TYR A 148 -41.64 -7.82 -10.10
N VAL A 149 -42.74 -7.30 -9.56
CA VAL A 149 -44.09 -7.59 -10.05
C VAL A 149 -44.65 -6.28 -10.54
N ARG A 150 -44.85 -6.17 -11.85
CA ARG A 150 -45.24 -4.91 -12.50
C ARG A 150 -46.56 -4.40 -11.97
N GLU A 151 -47.50 -5.30 -11.75
CA GLU A 151 -48.89 -5.03 -11.35
C GLU A 151 -48.97 -4.42 -9.95
N LEU A 152 -47.91 -4.56 -9.15
CA LEU A 152 -47.81 -3.98 -7.81
C LEU A 152 -47.05 -2.64 -7.80
N ASP A 153 -46.51 -2.20 -8.94
CA ASP A 153 -45.77 -0.94 -9.05
C ASP A 153 -46.65 0.16 -9.66
N PRO A 154 -47.11 1.15 -8.88
CA PRO A 154 -47.92 2.25 -9.40
C PRO A 154 -47.16 3.12 -10.42
N GLU A 155 -45.82 3.02 -10.47
CA GLU A 155 -44.96 3.72 -11.43
C GLU A 155 -44.41 2.80 -12.53
N ALA A 156 -45.02 1.63 -12.75
CA ALA A 156 -44.58 0.61 -13.71
C ALA A 156 -44.24 1.17 -15.10
N ASP A 157 -45.04 2.09 -15.64
CA ASP A 157 -44.80 2.69 -16.95
C ASP A 157 -43.53 3.56 -16.98
N LYS A 158 -43.27 4.30 -15.90
CA LYS A 158 -42.04 5.10 -15.77
C LYS A 158 -40.82 4.18 -15.63
N VAL A 159 -40.94 3.12 -14.81
CA VAL A 159 -39.88 2.14 -14.62
C VAL A 159 -39.58 1.40 -15.92
N GLN A 160 -40.59 1.02 -16.70
CA GLN A 160 -40.40 0.41 -18.02
C GLN A 160 -39.67 1.36 -18.97
N LYS A 161 -40.12 2.62 -19.08
CA LYS A 161 -39.44 3.63 -19.91
C LYS A 161 -37.98 3.81 -19.50
N TYR A 162 -37.72 3.91 -18.20
CA TYR A 162 -36.36 4.03 -17.66
C TYR A 162 -35.52 2.78 -17.92
N SER A 163 -36.09 1.59 -17.80
CA SER A 163 -35.39 0.31 -18.04
C SER A 163 -34.89 0.17 -19.47
N ASN A 164 -35.61 0.76 -20.44
CA ASN A 164 -35.27 0.76 -21.86
C ASN A 164 -34.34 1.90 -22.30
N THR A 165 -33.85 2.74 -21.38
CA THR A 165 -32.76 3.68 -21.70
C THR A 165 -31.41 2.94 -21.79
N SER A 166 -30.37 3.60 -22.29
CA SER A 166 -29.04 3.01 -22.48
C SER A 166 -28.53 2.24 -21.25
N LEU A 167 -28.00 1.04 -21.49
CA LEU A 167 -27.42 0.14 -20.48
C LEU A 167 -25.91 0.34 -20.30
N THR A 168 -25.30 1.25 -21.07
CA THR A 168 -23.84 1.47 -21.08
C THR A 168 -23.45 2.92 -20.85
N LYS A 169 -24.30 3.87 -21.22
CA LYS A 169 -24.04 5.30 -21.01
C LYS A 169 -24.17 5.65 -19.53
N ASP A 170 -23.10 6.20 -18.94
CA ASP A 170 -23.08 6.68 -17.56
C ASP A 170 -24.09 7.82 -17.36
N PRO A 171 -25.16 7.61 -16.57
CA PRO A 171 -26.19 8.63 -16.34
C PRO A 171 -25.86 9.54 -15.14
N ARG A 172 -24.76 9.32 -14.43
CA ARG A 172 -24.43 10.09 -13.21
C ARG A 172 -24.20 11.56 -13.52
N SER A 173 -24.71 12.41 -12.65
CA SER A 173 -24.37 13.84 -12.67
C SER A 173 -22.93 14.08 -12.23
N GLU A 174 -22.38 15.27 -12.50
CA GLU A 174 -21.03 15.61 -12.03
C GLU A 174 -20.95 15.62 -10.50
N GLU A 175 -22.03 15.99 -9.81
CA GLU A 175 -22.14 15.95 -8.35
C GLU A 175 -22.04 14.51 -7.83
N GLU A 176 -22.72 13.55 -8.47
CA GLU A 176 -22.62 12.15 -8.07
C GLU A 176 -21.22 11.57 -8.35
N LYS A 177 -20.62 11.93 -9.49
CA LYS A 177 -19.24 11.53 -9.81
C LYS A 177 -18.25 12.04 -8.77
N GLN A 178 -18.42 13.29 -8.34
CA GLN A 178 -17.60 13.90 -7.29
C GLN A 178 -17.84 13.21 -5.94
N ALA A 179 -19.10 12.97 -5.55
CA ALA A 179 -19.43 12.24 -4.32
C ALA A 179 -18.84 10.82 -4.31
N TYR A 180 -18.86 10.12 -5.45
CA TYR A 180 -18.24 8.80 -5.58
C TYR A 180 -16.72 8.88 -5.40
N LYS A 181 -16.07 9.88 -6.01
CA LYS A 181 -14.63 10.11 -5.86
C LYS A 181 -14.26 10.38 -4.40
N GLU A 182 -14.97 11.28 -3.73
CA GLU A 182 -14.74 11.61 -2.32
C GLU A 182 -14.91 10.39 -1.40
N MET A 183 -15.95 9.57 -1.64
CA MET A 183 -16.13 8.31 -0.92
C MET A 183 -14.93 7.37 -1.11
N ARG A 184 -14.41 7.24 -2.34
CA ARG A 184 -13.25 6.39 -2.67
C ARG A 184 -11.97 6.92 -2.04
N ASP A 185 -11.77 8.22 -2.07
CA ASP A 185 -10.61 8.88 -1.47
C ASP A 185 -10.63 8.72 0.05
N ALA A 186 -11.78 8.90 0.70
CA ALA A 186 -11.95 8.68 2.14
C ALA A 186 -11.60 7.24 2.56
N VAL A 187 -12.06 6.23 1.80
CA VAL A 187 -11.71 4.82 2.06
C VAL A 187 -10.21 4.57 1.87
N THR A 188 -9.61 5.17 0.85
CA THR A 188 -8.17 5.04 0.55
C THR A 188 -7.33 5.67 1.67
N ILE A 189 -7.69 6.88 2.10
CA ILE A 189 -7.04 7.58 3.21
C ILE A 189 -7.15 6.75 4.50
N ALA A 190 -8.35 6.27 4.85
CA ALA A 190 -8.55 5.45 6.04
C ALA A 190 -7.70 4.17 6.00
N THR A 191 -7.63 3.52 4.83
CA THR A 191 -6.81 2.32 4.62
C THR A 191 -5.32 2.61 4.77
N ASN A 192 -4.83 3.70 4.17
CA ASN A 192 -3.43 4.11 4.25
C ASN A 192 -3.03 4.45 5.69
N ARG A 193 -3.89 5.20 6.41
CA ARG A 193 -3.68 5.50 7.83
C ARG A 193 -3.63 4.24 8.68
N LYS A 194 -4.58 3.31 8.48
CA LYS A 194 -4.60 2.02 9.18
C LYS A 194 -3.29 1.25 8.95
N ARG A 195 -2.86 1.10 7.70
CA ARG A 195 -1.63 0.37 7.34
C ARG A 195 -0.38 1.03 7.91
N ALA A 196 -0.30 2.36 7.87
CA ALA A 196 0.82 3.07 8.47
C ALA A 196 0.87 2.86 9.99
N ARG A 197 -0.28 2.90 10.68
CA ARG A 197 -0.36 2.62 12.12
C ARG A 197 0.05 1.19 12.46
N GLU A 198 -0.35 0.19 11.66
CA GLU A 198 0.07 -1.21 11.85
C GLU A 198 1.61 -1.34 11.86
N VAL A 199 2.31 -0.66 10.94
CA VAL A 199 3.79 -0.65 10.91
C VAL A 199 4.39 0.12 12.08
N LEU A 200 3.83 1.28 12.40
CA LEU A 200 4.34 2.15 13.49
C LEU A 200 4.17 1.53 14.88
N LEU A 201 3.14 0.71 15.08
CA LEU A 201 2.87 -0.05 16.30
C LEU A 201 3.65 -1.36 16.39
N SER A 202 4.19 -1.86 15.27
CA SER A 202 4.92 -3.12 15.26
C SER A 202 6.26 -2.96 15.97
N GLU A 203 6.50 -3.75 17.01
CA GLU A 203 7.78 -3.76 17.74
C GLU A 203 8.92 -4.20 16.80
N ASN A 204 8.66 -5.22 15.98
CA ASN A 204 9.64 -5.87 15.11
C ASN A 204 9.86 -5.18 13.76
N ALA A 205 9.07 -4.15 13.42
CA ALA A 205 9.25 -3.48 12.13
C ALA A 205 10.58 -2.67 12.12
N PRO A 206 11.41 -2.80 11.06
CA PRO A 206 12.63 -2.03 10.90
C PRO A 206 12.39 -0.52 11.01
N LEU A 207 13.39 0.21 11.49
CA LEU A 207 13.28 1.67 11.65
C LEU A 207 13.02 2.37 10.30
N GLU A 208 13.60 1.86 9.21
CA GLU A 208 13.36 2.39 7.86
C GLU A 208 11.89 2.25 7.44
N GLU A 209 11.28 1.07 7.65
CA GLU A 209 9.85 0.86 7.38
C GLU A 209 8.96 1.76 8.24
N LYS A 210 9.31 1.93 9.52
CA LYS A 210 8.63 2.86 10.43
C LYS A 210 8.73 4.31 9.92
N MET A 211 9.90 4.73 9.46
CA MET A 211 10.10 6.06 8.88
C MET A 211 9.27 6.27 7.61
N GLU A 212 9.19 5.28 6.73
CA GLU A 212 8.30 5.35 5.57
C GLU A 212 6.82 5.42 5.96
N ALA A 213 6.40 4.60 6.93
CA ALA A 213 5.04 4.59 7.43
C ALA A 213 4.65 5.93 8.06
N TYR A 214 5.56 6.54 8.84
CA TYR A 214 5.41 7.90 9.37
C TYR A 214 5.20 8.92 8.24
N LYS A 215 6.07 8.92 7.22
CA LYS A 215 5.96 9.86 6.08
C LYS A 215 4.64 9.69 5.33
N LYS A 216 4.23 8.44 5.08
CA LYS A 216 2.93 8.12 4.46
C LYS A 216 1.77 8.61 5.33
N LEU A 217 1.82 8.39 6.65
CA LEU A 217 0.79 8.84 7.59
C LEU A 217 0.66 10.36 7.58
N LYS A 218 1.78 11.08 7.75
CA LYS A 218 1.85 12.55 7.74
C LYS A 218 1.27 13.12 6.45
N LYS A 219 1.68 12.58 5.29
CA LYS A 219 1.17 12.99 3.98
C LYS A 219 -0.35 12.87 3.87
N THR A 220 -0.96 11.82 4.42
CA THR A 220 -2.44 11.69 4.39
C THR A 220 -3.16 12.80 5.17
N TYR A 221 -2.50 13.46 6.13
CA TYR A 221 -3.07 14.59 6.85
C TYR A 221 -2.90 15.89 6.04
N GLU A 222 -1.71 16.09 5.47
CA GLU A 222 -1.39 17.19 4.55
C GLU A 222 -2.34 17.22 3.36
N ASP A 223 -2.52 16.10 2.65
CA ASP A 223 -3.41 15.97 1.49
C ASP A 223 -4.88 16.29 1.82
N THR A 224 -5.30 16.06 3.07
CA THR A 224 -6.68 16.31 3.51
C THR A 224 -6.89 17.67 4.16
N GLY A 225 -5.82 18.42 4.44
CA GLY A 225 -5.86 19.63 5.25
C GLY A 225 -6.31 19.43 6.71
N LYS A 226 -6.46 18.19 7.17
CA LYS A 226 -6.90 17.87 8.53
C LYS A 226 -5.71 17.86 9.49
N LYS A 227 -5.92 18.36 10.71
CA LYS A 227 -4.93 18.24 11.78
C LYS A 227 -4.96 16.83 12.40
N PRO A 228 -3.81 16.17 12.62
CA PRO A 228 -3.76 14.91 13.34
C PRO A 228 -4.16 15.11 14.80
N VAL A 229 -4.78 14.09 15.41
CA VAL A 229 -5.23 14.10 16.81
C VAL A 229 -4.93 12.76 17.49
N GLY A 230 -4.91 12.75 18.82
CA GLY A 230 -4.69 11.53 19.61
C GLY A 230 -3.37 10.84 19.30
N PHE A 231 -3.42 9.52 19.12
CA PHE A 231 -2.25 8.68 18.81
C PHE A 231 -1.47 9.18 17.59
N ASP A 232 -2.15 9.51 16.48
CA ASP A 232 -1.48 9.94 15.25
C ASP A 232 -0.70 11.24 15.46
N ALA A 233 -1.23 12.18 16.23
CA ALA A 233 -0.52 13.42 16.54
C ALA A 233 0.75 13.17 17.36
N GLN A 234 0.67 12.29 18.36
CA GLN A 234 1.81 11.93 19.21
C GLN A 234 2.91 11.23 18.40
N VAL A 235 2.53 10.25 17.57
CA VAL A 235 3.48 9.49 16.75
C VAL A 235 4.12 10.38 15.69
N ILE A 236 3.33 11.17 14.95
CA ILE A 236 3.88 12.11 13.96
C ILE A 236 4.87 13.06 14.64
N LYS A 237 4.51 13.64 15.79
CA LYS A 237 5.42 14.53 16.54
C LYS A 237 6.70 13.82 16.96
N HIS A 238 6.60 12.60 17.48
CA HIS A 238 7.76 11.81 17.91
C HIS A 238 8.74 11.55 16.76
N TYR A 239 8.25 11.04 15.62
CA TYR A 239 9.11 10.76 14.46
C TYR A 239 9.63 12.05 13.82
N GLN A 240 8.84 13.12 13.79
CA GLN A 240 9.28 14.41 13.27
C GLN A 240 10.40 15.04 14.11
N LEU A 241 10.33 14.95 15.44
CA LEU A 241 11.39 15.44 16.33
C LEU A 241 12.68 14.63 16.23
N ASN A 242 12.58 13.34 15.88
CA ASN A 242 13.72 12.42 15.78
C ASN A 242 14.12 12.10 14.32
N GLU A 243 13.59 12.83 13.33
CA GLU A 243 13.73 12.47 11.92
C GLU A 243 15.20 12.41 11.48
N ASP A 244 16.00 13.41 11.86
CA ASP A 244 17.42 13.45 11.52
C ASP A 244 18.24 12.39 12.25
N LYS A 245 17.91 12.14 13.53
CA LYS A 245 18.49 11.05 14.31
C LYS A 245 18.23 9.70 13.67
N TYR A 246 16.98 9.41 13.29
CA TYR A 246 16.60 8.14 12.67
C TYR A 246 17.20 7.96 11.27
N ASN A 247 17.27 9.02 10.46
CA ASN A 247 17.97 8.93 9.17
C ASN A 247 19.45 8.60 9.35
N ALA A 248 20.12 9.18 10.35
CA ALA A 248 21.52 8.87 10.64
C ALA A 248 21.71 7.39 11.07
N ILE A 249 20.83 6.86 11.93
CA ILE A 249 20.84 5.44 12.31
C ILE A 249 20.65 4.54 11.08
N ILE A 250 19.64 4.81 10.25
CA ILE A 250 19.37 4.04 9.02
C ILE A 250 20.58 4.05 8.08
N ILE A 251 21.23 5.20 7.91
CA ILE A 251 22.44 5.32 7.09
C ILE A 251 23.59 4.49 7.68
N SER A 252 23.83 4.61 8.99
CA SER A 252 24.85 3.83 9.70
C SER A 252 24.61 2.33 9.50
N ASP A 253 23.39 1.84 9.75
CA ASP A 253 23.04 0.43 9.59
C ASP A 253 23.17 -0.04 8.14
N THR A 254 22.77 0.78 7.15
CA THR A 254 22.93 0.46 5.73
C THR A 254 24.40 0.29 5.38
N VAL A 255 25.26 1.21 5.81
CA VAL A 255 26.71 1.14 5.51
C VAL A 255 27.37 -0.06 6.21
N ILE A 256 26.94 -0.38 7.43
CA ILE A 256 27.46 -1.52 8.20
C ILE A 256 27.04 -2.84 7.54
N ASN A 257 25.77 -2.99 7.18
CA ASN A 257 25.22 -4.26 6.70
C ASN A 257 25.44 -4.48 5.19
N ASP A 258 25.22 -3.45 4.37
CA ASP A 258 25.24 -3.55 2.90
C ASP A 258 26.53 -3.00 2.29
N GLY A 259 27.38 -2.37 3.11
CA GLY A 259 28.59 -1.71 2.67
C GLY A 259 28.37 -0.30 2.11
N PRO A 260 29.44 0.48 1.93
CA PRO A 260 29.33 1.86 1.51
C PRO A 260 28.96 1.99 0.02
N GLN A 261 27.86 2.69 -0.28
CA GLN A 261 27.36 2.88 -1.64
C GLN A 261 27.84 4.21 -2.24
N TRP A 262 28.52 4.16 -3.38
CA TRP A 262 29.04 5.34 -4.06
C TRP A 262 28.24 5.70 -5.32
N LYS A 263 28.31 6.97 -5.72
CA LYS A 263 27.94 7.36 -7.09
C LYS A 263 28.88 6.67 -8.07
N SER A 264 28.38 6.31 -9.25
CA SER A 264 29.16 5.60 -10.28
C SER A 264 30.52 6.26 -10.54
N GLY A 265 31.59 5.49 -10.39
CA GLY A 265 33.00 5.89 -10.60
C GLY A 265 33.61 6.78 -9.51
N LYS A 266 32.84 7.23 -8.51
CA LYS A 266 33.35 8.12 -7.45
C LYS A 266 34.16 7.39 -6.38
N ASP A 267 33.91 6.12 -6.18
CA ASP A 267 34.68 5.23 -5.32
C ASP A 267 36.18 5.24 -5.68
N ILE A 268 36.52 4.90 -6.93
CA ILE A 268 37.90 4.82 -7.43
C ILE A 268 38.52 6.22 -7.49
N GLU A 269 37.76 7.23 -7.92
CA GLU A 269 38.21 8.63 -7.94
C GLU A 269 38.62 9.10 -6.53
N HIS A 270 37.79 8.82 -5.52
CA HIS A 270 38.06 9.21 -4.15
C HIS A 270 39.25 8.44 -3.56
N LEU A 271 39.33 7.13 -3.77
CA LEU A 271 40.45 6.30 -3.33
C LEU A 271 41.79 6.85 -3.85
N ASN A 272 41.90 7.03 -5.17
CA ASN A 272 43.12 7.53 -5.80
C ASN A 272 43.47 8.95 -5.34
N LYS A 273 42.46 9.81 -5.13
CA LYS A 273 42.65 11.14 -4.57
C LYS A 273 43.16 11.10 -3.13
N ARG A 274 42.75 10.12 -2.33
CA ARG A 274 43.24 9.95 -0.94
C ARG A 274 44.69 9.48 -0.90
N LYS A 275 45.07 8.53 -1.76
CA LYS A 275 46.46 8.07 -1.92
C LYS A 275 47.40 9.22 -2.27
N LYS A 276 47.07 9.96 -3.34
CA LYS A 276 47.84 11.14 -3.80
C LYS A 276 48.03 12.23 -2.73
N ARG A 277 47.11 12.33 -1.76
CA ARG A 277 47.21 13.30 -0.66
C ARG A 277 47.94 12.77 0.58
N GLY A 278 48.41 11.52 0.54
CA GLY A 278 48.99 10.85 1.71
C GLY A 278 47.98 10.63 2.84
N HIS A 279 46.67 10.65 2.53
CA HIS A 279 45.63 10.42 3.54
C HIS A 279 45.56 8.95 3.95
N ILE A 280 45.89 8.06 3.00
CA ILE A 280 45.88 6.61 3.16
C ILE A 280 47.15 6.02 2.51
N PRO A 281 47.59 4.83 2.95
CA PRO A 281 48.68 4.09 2.31
C PRO A 281 48.44 3.80 0.82
N GLU A 282 49.50 3.79 0.02
CA GLU A 282 49.44 3.49 -1.42
C GLU A 282 48.94 2.08 -1.74
N ASN A 283 49.13 1.13 -0.82
CA ASN A 283 48.68 -0.25 -0.96
C ASN A 283 47.20 -0.47 -0.59
N TRP A 284 46.48 0.53 -0.07
CA TRP A 284 45.06 0.38 0.25
C TRP A 284 44.24 0.06 -1.00
N THR A 285 43.39 -0.95 -0.88
CA THR A 285 42.38 -1.31 -1.87
C THR A 285 41.10 -0.50 -1.67
N LEU A 286 40.14 -0.64 -2.59
CA LEU A 286 38.80 -0.07 -2.37
C LEU A 286 38.12 -0.69 -1.14
N ASP A 287 38.36 -1.98 -0.88
CA ASP A 287 37.80 -2.67 0.29
C ASP A 287 38.36 -2.11 1.60
N ASP A 288 39.65 -1.80 1.66
CA ASP A 288 40.27 -1.17 2.84
C ASP A 288 39.69 0.22 3.10
N TYR A 289 39.51 1.00 2.02
CA TYR A 289 38.90 2.32 2.10
C TYR A 289 37.44 2.26 2.54
N ASN A 290 36.66 1.32 2.00
CA ASN A 290 35.29 1.09 2.40
C ASN A 290 35.20 0.60 3.86
N ARG A 291 36.12 -0.24 4.32
CA ARG A 291 36.22 -0.67 5.72
C ARG A 291 36.46 0.50 6.66
N LYS A 292 37.33 1.46 6.28
CA LYS A 292 37.50 2.71 7.06
C LYS A 292 36.21 3.50 7.17
N ILE A 293 35.39 3.55 6.12
CA ILE A 293 34.08 4.24 6.16
C ILE A 293 33.08 3.48 7.05
N GLN A 294 33.07 2.16 6.99
CA GLN A 294 32.27 1.33 7.89
C GLN A 294 32.69 1.54 9.35
N GLU A 295 33.98 1.65 9.65
CA GLU A 295 34.47 2.00 10.99
C GLU A 295 33.96 3.37 11.44
N LEU A 296 33.95 4.37 10.55
CA LEU A 296 33.42 5.70 10.86
C LEU A 296 31.94 5.63 11.27
N CYS A 297 31.16 4.76 10.62
CA CYS A 297 29.73 4.62 10.87
C CYS A 297 29.38 3.69 12.06
N SER A 298 30.33 2.90 12.56
CA SER A 298 30.08 1.84 13.55
C SER A 298 30.68 2.06 14.94
N LYS A 299 31.81 2.77 15.06
CA LYS A 299 32.44 2.97 16.38
C LYS A 299 31.58 3.87 17.27
N ALA A 300 31.33 3.41 18.49
CA ALA A 300 30.39 3.99 19.45
C ALA A 300 30.61 5.49 19.70
N ASP A 301 31.86 5.90 19.87
CA ASP A 301 32.24 7.27 20.25
C ASP A 301 32.42 8.21 19.05
N ASN A 302 32.23 7.72 17.82
CA ASN A 302 32.32 8.56 16.64
C ASN A 302 31.17 9.55 16.62
N GLU A 303 31.48 10.78 16.24
CA GLU A 303 30.57 11.90 16.23
C GLU A 303 29.76 11.92 14.94
N VAL A 304 28.47 12.24 15.08
CA VAL A 304 27.52 12.31 13.98
C VAL A 304 26.96 13.73 13.89
N TYR A 305 26.97 14.27 12.68
CA TYR A 305 26.52 15.63 12.40
C TYR A 305 25.51 15.66 11.26
N LEU A 306 24.59 16.62 11.33
CA LEU A 306 23.73 17.01 10.22
C LEU A 306 24.42 18.14 9.43
N TYR A 307 24.54 17.93 8.12
CA TYR A 307 25.07 18.92 7.18
C TYR A 307 24.03 19.25 6.10
N HIS A 308 23.54 20.49 6.12
CA HIS A 308 22.58 20.99 5.15
C HIS A 308 22.78 22.49 4.94
N LYS A 309 22.85 22.91 3.67
CA LYS A 309 22.98 24.32 3.26
C LYS A 309 21.87 24.68 2.29
N GLU A 310 21.54 25.97 2.22
CA GLU A 310 20.58 26.49 1.25
C GLU A 310 21.01 26.11 -0.19
N GLY A 311 20.06 25.64 -1.00
CA GLY A 311 20.32 25.14 -2.35
C GLY A 311 20.70 23.66 -2.44
N PHE A 312 20.93 22.96 -1.33
CA PHE A 312 21.12 21.51 -1.36
C PHE A 312 19.81 20.79 -1.70
N LYS A 313 19.89 19.77 -2.56
CA LYS A 313 18.74 18.94 -2.94
C LYS A 313 18.32 17.95 -1.84
N GLN A 314 19.20 17.69 -0.88
CA GLN A 314 19.01 16.74 0.21
C GLN A 314 19.87 17.10 1.41
N LYS A 315 19.53 16.52 2.58
CA LYS A 315 20.37 16.55 3.78
C LYS A 315 21.54 15.58 3.63
N TYR A 316 22.64 15.87 4.32
CA TYR A 316 23.79 14.98 4.46
C TYR A 316 24.05 14.72 5.95
N TYR A 317 24.56 13.54 6.24
CA TYR A 317 24.92 13.08 7.56
C TYR A 317 26.42 12.77 7.55
N VAL A 318 27.14 13.33 8.52
CA VAL A 318 28.59 13.26 8.60
C VAL A 318 28.99 12.43 9.79
N PHE A 319 29.76 11.37 9.57
CA PHE A 319 30.31 10.50 10.60
C PHE A 319 31.81 10.75 10.72
N GLY A 320 32.32 11.01 11.91
CA GLY A 320 33.74 11.27 12.09
C GLY A 320 34.33 10.82 13.41
N ASP A 321 35.65 10.61 13.40
CA ASP A 321 36.45 10.11 14.54
C ASP A 321 37.46 11.15 15.03
N LYS A 322 37.16 12.44 14.84
CA LYS A 322 38.03 13.61 15.11
C LYS A 322 39.26 13.74 14.22
N GLU A 323 39.51 12.80 13.31
CA GLU A 323 40.52 12.94 12.25
C GLU A 323 39.93 12.80 10.86
N TRP A 324 39.03 11.84 10.69
CA TRP A 324 38.37 11.49 9.46
C TRP A 324 36.90 11.86 9.50
N ILE A 325 36.34 12.13 8.32
CA ILE A 325 34.91 12.25 8.12
C ILE A 325 34.46 11.44 6.91
N ALA A 326 33.23 10.93 6.98
CA ALA A 326 32.46 10.43 5.85
C ALA A 326 31.14 11.22 5.77
N ILE A 327 30.87 11.82 4.61
CA ILE A 327 29.67 12.60 4.32
C ILE A 327 28.77 11.75 3.43
N ILE A 328 27.57 11.42 3.92
CA ILE A 328 26.63 10.50 3.28
C ILE A 328 25.30 11.21 3.12
N GLY A 329 24.72 11.14 1.92
CA GLY A 329 23.43 11.75 1.64
C GLY A 329 22.28 11.02 2.33
N GLN A 330 21.16 11.72 2.51
CA GLN A 330 19.89 11.12 2.97
C GLN A 330 19.44 9.95 2.09
N ASN A 331 19.87 9.91 0.83
CA ASN A 331 19.68 8.80 -0.10
C ASN A 331 20.62 7.60 0.14
N LYS A 332 21.37 7.58 1.26
CA LYS A 332 22.30 6.51 1.66
C LYS A 332 23.53 6.36 0.75
N VAL A 333 23.78 7.34 -0.12
CA VAL A 333 24.93 7.36 -1.03
C VAL A 333 26.03 8.27 -0.50
N ILE A 334 27.26 7.79 -0.49
CA ILE A 334 28.43 8.55 -0.05
C ILE A 334 28.73 9.66 -1.06
N ASP A 335 28.94 10.86 -0.52
CA ASP A 335 29.41 11.99 -1.29
C ASP A 335 30.93 12.12 -1.22
N THR A 336 31.52 11.95 -0.02
CA THR A 336 32.97 11.98 0.18
C THR A 336 33.38 11.37 1.51
N ALA A 337 34.59 10.81 1.60
CA ALA A 337 35.22 10.46 2.87
C ALA A 337 36.73 10.80 2.86
N PHE A 338 37.24 11.46 3.91
CA PHE A 338 38.63 11.93 3.94
C PHE A 338 39.14 12.29 5.33
N LYS A 339 40.47 12.33 5.48
CA LYS A 339 41.16 12.91 6.64
C LYS A 339 41.11 14.43 6.59
N VAL A 340 40.65 15.07 7.65
CA VAL A 340 40.68 16.52 7.81
C VAL A 340 42.12 16.94 8.13
N ASP A 341 42.79 17.56 7.16
CA ASP A 341 44.24 17.84 7.18
C ASP A 341 44.61 19.31 7.03
N ARG A 342 43.68 20.16 6.54
CA ARG A 342 43.92 21.57 6.26
C ARG A 342 43.68 22.51 7.46
N MET A 343 42.98 22.02 8.47
CA MET A 343 42.65 22.72 9.70
C MET A 343 42.29 21.70 10.77
N ASN A 344 42.13 22.15 12.01
CA ASN A 344 41.62 21.28 13.07
C ASN A 344 40.21 20.78 12.71
N TYR A 345 39.90 19.53 13.06
CA TYR A 345 38.60 18.92 12.91
C TYR A 345 37.45 19.79 13.42
N GLU A 346 37.54 20.31 14.65
CA GLU A 346 36.49 21.15 15.25
C GLU A 346 36.28 22.45 14.47
N GLU A 347 37.38 23.04 13.99
CA GLU A 347 37.33 24.23 13.13
C GLU A 347 36.64 23.91 11.80
N TYR A 348 36.91 22.74 11.21
CA TYR A 348 36.26 22.29 9.99
C TYR A 348 34.75 22.12 10.16
N ILE A 349 34.31 21.45 11.23
CA ILE A 349 32.88 21.26 11.57
C ILE A 349 32.20 22.63 11.72
N LYS A 350 32.79 23.53 12.52
CA LYS A 350 32.25 24.86 12.79
C LYS A 350 32.19 25.73 11.53
N LYS A 351 33.27 25.77 10.74
CA LYS A 351 33.36 26.54 9.48
C LYS A 351 32.30 26.11 8.47
N ASN A 352 31.94 24.83 8.45
CA ASN A 352 30.95 24.30 7.53
C ASN A 352 29.50 24.38 8.05
N GLY A 353 29.29 24.81 9.30
CA GLY A 353 27.97 24.89 9.92
C GLY A 353 27.32 23.51 10.10
N MET A 354 28.12 22.51 10.47
CA MET A 354 27.63 21.15 10.73
C MET A 354 27.03 21.06 12.14
N ASN A 355 25.77 20.63 12.24
CA ASN A 355 25.04 20.56 13.51
C ASN A 355 25.26 19.21 14.18
N PHE A 356 25.77 19.21 15.41
CA PHE A 356 26.01 17.97 16.16
C PHE A 356 24.68 17.26 16.50
N LEU A 357 24.59 15.97 16.18
CA LEU A 357 23.42 15.13 16.50
C LEU A 357 23.68 14.23 17.72
N GLY A 358 24.94 13.92 18.03
CA GLY A 358 25.35 12.96 19.04
C GLY A 358 26.44 12.02 18.52
N THR A 359 26.88 11.10 19.36
CA THR A 359 27.73 9.98 18.96
C THR A 359 26.92 8.83 18.37
N VAL A 360 27.56 7.90 17.64
CA VAL A 360 26.90 6.70 17.10
C VAL A 360 26.14 5.94 18.21
N LYS A 361 26.73 5.87 19.42
CA LYS A 361 26.09 5.27 20.60
C LYS A 361 24.87 6.05 21.09
N GLU A 362 24.97 7.37 21.24
CA GLU A 362 23.86 8.21 21.74
C GLU A 362 22.66 8.27 20.78
N LEU A 363 22.91 8.07 19.48
CA LEU A 363 21.84 7.95 18.50
C LEU A 363 21.08 6.64 18.65
N ARG A 364 21.69 5.56 19.11
CA ARG A 364 20.99 4.29 19.31
C ARG A 364 20.25 4.31 20.65
N PRO A 365 18.94 4.02 20.70
CA PRO A 365 18.25 3.83 21.98
C PRO A 365 18.90 2.67 22.75
N ASN A 366 19.02 2.79 24.08
CA ASN A 366 19.63 1.77 24.93
C ASN A 366 19.01 0.38 24.66
N GLY A 367 19.81 -0.57 24.16
CA GLY A 367 19.40 -1.97 23.93
C GLY A 367 19.36 -2.46 22.47
N GLN A 368 19.89 -1.71 21.50
CA GLN A 368 20.07 -2.16 20.10
C GLN A 368 21.51 -2.00 19.59
#